data_AF-A0A812T6N2-F1
#
_entry.id   AF-A0A812T6N2-F1
#
_cell.length_a   1.000
_cell.length_b   1.000
_cell.length_c   1.000
_cell.angle_alpha   90.00
_cell.angle_beta   90.00
_cell.angle_gamma   90.00
#
_symmetry.space_group_name_H-M   'P 1'
#
loop_
_entity.id
_entity.type
_entity.pdbx_description
1 polymer ?
#
loop_
_entity_poly.entity_id
_entity_poly.type
_entity_poly.pdbx_seq_one_letter_code
_entity_poly.pdbx_strand_id
1 'polypeptide(L)'
;MEQVMANVTGTPSVAVCVEGVFQRTTPLQLARMASALRSLGKEYLVVSVMSGGAGEEGQDQHLCKLAMRSLRSAFGLKMRSLLCVVDPTDRDRQFKLKFLRSLPNSANWSWWKENFNHLWTHRVADGVTMAGHVQSWTMKQMCLQEVVKLERRLPALVDWVIYLRSDLDFLAPHPPLTPMAAMGPGRVWIPDVMDWGGLNDRWAVMSRDVAPVYLGRIRDLIEIRQYEYMPSVFCVPMEGFKMTVSI
;
A
#
# COMPACT_ATOMS: atom_id res chain seq x y z
N MET A 1 16.82 30.96 -1.37
CA MET A 1 16.43 29.57 -1.05
C MET A 1 17.22 28.67 -1.99
N GLU A 2 18.41 28.23 -1.57
CA GLU A 2 19.21 27.27 -2.32
C GLU A 2 18.48 25.92 -2.34
N GLN A 3 18.13 25.47 -3.55
CA GLN A 3 17.75 24.08 -3.79
C GLN A 3 18.98 23.22 -3.50
N VAL A 4 18.96 22.53 -2.37
CA VAL A 4 19.83 21.39 -2.11
C VAL A 4 19.41 20.29 -3.08
N MET A 5 19.94 20.32 -4.30
CA MET A 5 19.97 19.14 -5.16
C MET A 5 20.98 18.19 -4.53
N ALA A 6 20.49 17.38 -3.59
CA ALA A 6 21.28 16.29 -3.04
C ALA A 6 21.75 15.41 -4.20
N ASN A 7 23.07 15.27 -4.31
CA ASN A 7 23.75 14.29 -5.15
C ASN A 7 23.32 12.89 -4.67
N VAL A 8 22.17 12.38 -5.14
CA VAL A 8 21.74 11.00 -4.86
C VAL A 8 22.47 10.10 -5.86
N THR A 9 23.76 9.86 -5.63
CA THR A 9 24.59 8.94 -6.42
C THR A 9 24.50 7.49 -5.90
N GLY A 10 23.64 7.22 -4.91
CA GLY A 10 23.30 5.89 -4.43
C GLY A 10 21.98 5.38 -5.02
N THR A 11 21.93 4.11 -5.42
CA THR A 11 20.64 3.43 -5.69
C THR A 11 19.79 3.45 -4.41
N PRO A 12 18.50 3.79 -4.50
CA PRO A 12 17.68 4.07 -3.34
C PRO A 12 17.40 2.83 -2.48
N SER A 13 17.12 3.09 -1.21
CA SER A 13 16.54 2.13 -0.26
C SER A 13 15.03 2.06 -0.47
N VAL A 14 14.49 0.84 -0.64
CA VAL A 14 13.08 0.64 -0.99
C VAL A 14 12.39 -0.20 0.09
N ALA A 15 11.27 0.30 0.62
CA ALA A 15 10.34 -0.52 1.38
C ALA A 15 9.28 -1.12 0.47
N VAL A 16 8.96 -2.39 0.66
CA VAL A 16 7.93 -3.10 -0.11
C VAL A 16 6.86 -3.64 0.85
N CYS A 17 5.70 -3.01 0.82
CA CYS A 17 4.47 -3.44 1.47
C CYS A 17 3.77 -4.48 0.59
N VAL A 18 3.79 -5.74 1.02
CA VAL A 18 3.09 -6.83 0.36
C VAL A 18 1.82 -7.15 1.15
N GLU A 19 0.68 -6.70 0.64
CA GLU A 19 -0.64 -7.12 1.12
C GLU A 19 -0.95 -8.51 0.55
N GLY A 20 -1.40 -9.47 1.34
CA GLY A 20 -2.23 -10.52 0.76
C GLY A 20 -2.22 -11.88 1.41
N VAL A 21 -2.81 -12.80 0.65
CA VAL A 21 -3.18 -14.16 1.05
C VAL A 21 -2.23 -15.12 0.36
N PHE A 22 -1.07 -15.39 0.98
CA PHE A 22 -0.02 -16.26 0.44
C PHE A 22 -0.48 -17.69 0.12
N GLN A 23 -1.67 -18.10 0.57
CA GLN A 23 -2.31 -19.34 0.15
C GLN A 23 -2.71 -19.36 -1.34
N ARG A 24 -2.88 -18.18 -1.96
CA ARG A 24 -3.32 -18.04 -3.36
C ARG A 24 -2.20 -17.58 -4.30
N THR A 25 -1.02 -17.30 -3.77
CA THR A 25 0.12 -16.83 -4.57
C THR A 25 1.12 -17.96 -4.77
N THR A 26 1.47 -18.25 -6.02
CA THR A 26 2.47 -19.27 -6.36
C THR A 26 3.91 -18.74 -6.14
N PRO A 27 4.89 -19.63 -5.89
CA PRO A 27 6.31 -19.23 -5.85
C PRO A 27 6.78 -18.53 -7.13
N LEU A 28 6.25 -18.94 -8.29
CA LEU A 28 6.58 -18.33 -9.58
C LEU A 28 6.11 -16.87 -9.67
N GLN A 29 4.88 -16.59 -9.23
CA GLN A 29 4.34 -15.22 -9.19
C GLN A 29 5.18 -14.32 -8.27
N LEU A 30 5.56 -14.80 -7.09
CA LEU A 30 6.42 -14.03 -6.17
C LEU A 30 7.82 -13.80 -6.76
N ALA A 31 8.39 -14.79 -7.43
CA ALA A 31 9.68 -14.64 -8.11
C ALA A 31 9.59 -13.60 -9.25
N ARG A 32 8.52 -13.61 -10.04
CA ARG A 32 8.26 -12.61 -11.08
C ARG A 32 8.09 -11.22 -10.49
N MET A 33 7.30 -11.09 -9.42
CA MET A 33 7.14 -9.85 -8.67
C MET A 33 8.50 -9.32 -8.20
N ALA A 34 9.28 -10.09 -7.45
CA ALA A 34 10.59 -9.65 -6.96
C ALA A 34 11.58 -9.34 -8.10
N SER A 35 11.52 -10.09 -9.21
CA SER A 35 12.28 -9.81 -10.42
C SER A 35 11.88 -8.47 -11.04
N ALA A 36 10.59 -8.18 -11.11
CA ALA A 36 10.08 -6.94 -11.67
C ALA A 36 10.50 -5.71 -10.85
N LEU A 37 10.69 -5.87 -9.54
CA LEU A 37 11.13 -4.78 -8.66
C LEU A 37 12.64 -4.61 -8.65
N ARG A 38 13.41 -5.57 -9.18
CA ARG A 38 14.86 -5.69 -8.95
C ARG A 38 15.66 -4.45 -9.32
N SER A 39 15.21 -3.67 -10.30
CA SER A 39 15.86 -2.45 -10.79
C SER A 39 15.59 -1.22 -9.92
N LEU A 40 14.63 -1.30 -8.99
CA LEU A 40 14.16 -0.13 -8.22
C LEU A 40 15.05 0.20 -7.03
N GLY A 41 15.66 -0.80 -6.40
CA GLY A 41 16.50 -0.63 -5.22
C GLY A 41 17.75 -1.52 -5.21
N LYS A 42 18.75 -1.07 -4.44
CA LYS A 42 19.93 -1.88 -4.08
C LYS A 42 19.53 -2.99 -3.12
N GLU A 43 18.78 -2.63 -2.10
CA GLU A 43 18.26 -3.50 -1.05
C GLU A 43 16.78 -3.19 -0.77
N TYR A 44 16.06 -4.18 -0.25
CA TYR A 44 14.64 -4.06 0.09
C TYR A 44 14.37 -4.35 1.56
N LEU A 45 13.55 -3.50 2.17
CA LEU A 45 12.86 -3.77 3.43
C LEU A 45 11.46 -4.26 3.09
N VAL A 46 11.20 -5.54 3.29
CA VAL A 46 9.91 -6.12 2.90
C VAL A 46 9.02 -6.25 4.15
N VAL A 47 7.80 -5.74 4.07
CA VAL A 47 6.78 -5.89 5.10
C VAL A 47 5.60 -6.63 4.47
N SER A 48 5.38 -7.85 4.92
CA SER A 48 4.22 -8.64 4.55
C SER A 48 3.09 -8.37 5.54
N VAL A 49 1.96 -7.87 5.05
CA VAL A 49 0.74 -7.72 5.85
C VAL A 49 -0.29 -8.72 5.35
N MET A 50 -0.88 -9.48 6.27
CA MET A 50 -1.84 -10.54 5.95
C MET A 50 -3.07 -10.46 6.84
N SER A 51 -4.21 -10.84 6.28
CA SER A 51 -5.45 -11.00 7.04
C SER A 51 -5.36 -12.23 7.94
N GLY A 52 -5.66 -12.08 9.23
CA GLY A 52 -5.68 -13.21 10.15
C GLY A 52 -6.78 -14.23 9.81
N GLY A 53 -6.56 -15.50 10.15
CA GLY A 53 -7.63 -16.50 10.09
C GLY A 53 -8.68 -16.28 11.18
N ALA A 54 -9.94 -16.67 10.93
CA ALA A 54 -11.00 -16.70 11.94
C ALA A 54 -10.80 -17.77 13.05
N GLY A 55 -9.65 -18.44 13.07
CA GLY A 55 -9.33 -19.56 13.98
C GLY A 55 -7.90 -19.50 14.49
N GLU A 56 -7.75 -19.93 15.75
CA GLU A 56 -6.56 -20.25 16.55
C GLU A 56 -5.20 -19.61 16.19
N GLU A 57 -4.54 -19.05 17.20
CA GLU A 57 -3.25 -18.34 17.14
C GLU A 57 -2.12 -19.09 16.38
N GLY A 58 -2.20 -20.42 16.28
CA GLY A 58 -1.27 -21.25 15.49
C GLY A 58 -1.37 -21.08 13.97
N GLN A 59 -2.54 -20.74 13.43
CA GLN A 59 -2.77 -20.60 11.99
C GLN A 59 -2.04 -19.36 11.42
N ASP A 60 -2.08 -18.25 12.15
CA ASP A 60 -1.43 -16.99 11.77
C ASP A 60 0.10 -17.10 11.77
N GLN A 61 0.67 -17.81 12.77
CA GLN A 61 2.10 -18.11 12.78
C GLN A 61 2.53 -18.96 11.58
N HIS A 62 1.70 -19.94 11.20
CA HIS A 62 1.97 -20.77 10.04
C HIS A 62 1.94 -19.95 8.74
N LEU A 63 0.94 -19.09 8.57
CA LEU A 63 0.83 -18.18 7.42
C LEU A 63 2.04 -17.26 7.31
N CYS A 64 2.44 -16.63 8.42
CA CYS A 64 3.64 -15.80 8.43
C CYS A 64 4.89 -16.61 8.06
N LYS A 65 5.09 -17.81 8.62
CA LYS A 65 6.23 -18.66 8.25
C LYS A 65 6.27 -18.96 6.75
N LEU A 66 5.12 -19.26 6.15
CA LEU A 66 5.00 -19.53 4.72
C LEU A 66 5.35 -18.28 3.89
N ALA A 67 4.74 -17.13 4.19
CA ALA A 67 5.01 -15.86 3.52
C ALA A 67 6.48 -15.47 3.61
N MET A 68 7.05 -15.60 4.81
CA MET A 68 8.45 -15.28 5.08
C MET A 68 9.39 -16.14 4.24
N ARG A 69 9.13 -17.44 4.14
CA ARG A 69 9.92 -18.38 3.32
C ARG A 69 9.83 -18.01 1.84
N SER A 70 8.63 -17.76 1.34
CA SER A 70 8.41 -17.46 -0.09
C SER A 70 9.02 -16.11 -0.50
N LEU A 71 8.86 -15.08 0.33
CA LEU A 71 9.46 -13.75 0.07
C LEU A 71 10.99 -13.79 0.17
N ARG A 72 11.56 -14.51 1.14
CA ARG A 72 13.01 -14.77 1.20
C ARG A 72 13.52 -15.41 -0.08
N SER A 73 12.82 -16.43 -0.57
CA SER A 73 13.18 -17.10 -1.81
C SER A 73 13.10 -16.17 -3.03
N ALA A 74 12.09 -15.28 -3.07
CA ALA A 74 11.86 -14.40 -4.20
C ALA A 74 12.85 -13.22 -4.26
N PHE A 75 13.06 -12.51 -3.14
CA PHE A 75 13.96 -11.35 -3.08
C PHE A 75 15.44 -11.74 -2.94
N GLY A 76 15.72 -12.93 -2.39
CA GLY A 76 17.07 -13.46 -2.25
C GLY A 76 18.02 -12.51 -1.52
N LEU A 77 19.23 -12.34 -2.07
CA LEU A 77 20.29 -11.52 -1.47
C LEU A 77 20.00 -10.01 -1.44
N LYS A 78 19.01 -9.53 -2.21
CA LYS A 78 18.62 -8.12 -2.14
C LYS A 78 17.71 -7.79 -0.96
N MET A 79 17.28 -8.79 -0.20
CA MET A 79 16.41 -8.58 0.95
C MET A 79 17.24 -8.27 2.19
N ARG A 80 17.15 -7.03 2.68
CA ARG A 80 17.86 -6.60 3.90
C ARG A 80 17.09 -6.95 5.16
N SER A 81 15.78 -6.76 5.13
CA SER A 81 14.89 -7.06 6.25
C SER A 81 13.57 -7.59 5.73
N LEU A 82 12.92 -8.42 6.54
CA LEU A 82 11.61 -8.96 6.27
C LEU A 82 10.82 -9.04 7.57
N LEU A 83 9.63 -8.45 7.57
CA LEU A 83 8.66 -8.56 8.64
C LEU A 83 7.36 -9.16 8.11
N CYS A 84 6.66 -9.89 8.98
CA CYS A 84 5.29 -10.34 8.74
C CYS A 84 4.41 -9.84 9.86
N VAL A 85 3.30 -9.21 9.50
CA VAL A 85 2.29 -8.74 10.45
C VAL A 85 0.93 -9.25 10.02
N VAL A 86 0.15 -9.67 11.01
CA VAL A 86 -1.20 -10.15 10.82
C VAL A 86 -2.15 -9.08 11.30
N ASP A 87 -3.08 -8.69 10.43
CA ASP A 87 -4.20 -7.83 10.77
C ASP A 87 -5.17 -8.58 11.70
N PRO A 88 -5.28 -8.17 12.99
CA PRO A 88 -6.16 -8.83 13.94
C PRO A 88 -7.63 -8.51 13.66
N THR A 89 -7.95 -7.49 12.86
CA THR A 89 -9.33 -7.06 12.63
C THR A 89 -10.15 -8.08 11.82
N ASP A 90 -9.51 -9.05 11.15
CA ASP A 90 -10.23 -10.15 10.52
C ASP A 90 -10.79 -11.17 11.52
N ARG A 91 -10.15 -11.31 12.70
CA ARG A 91 -10.70 -12.12 13.81
C ARG A 91 -11.97 -11.51 14.39
N ASP A 92 -12.13 -10.19 14.26
CA ASP A 92 -13.27 -9.47 14.78
C ASP A 92 -14.23 -9.04 13.66
N ARG A 93 -14.97 -10.01 13.12
CA ARG A 93 -16.14 -9.76 12.28
C ARG A 93 -17.12 -8.78 12.96
N GLN A 94 -17.12 -8.70 14.30
CA GLN A 94 -17.90 -7.69 15.04
C GLN A 94 -17.26 -6.31 14.99
N PHE A 95 -15.94 -6.15 14.97
CA PHE A 95 -15.29 -4.84 14.73
C PHE A 95 -15.67 -4.31 13.35
N LYS A 96 -15.61 -5.15 12.31
CA LYS A 96 -16.04 -4.79 10.95
C LYS A 96 -17.50 -4.34 10.90
N LEU A 97 -18.39 -5.08 11.57
CA LEU A 97 -19.80 -4.71 11.69
C LEU A 97 -20.05 -3.50 12.61
N LYS A 98 -19.28 -3.33 13.69
CA LYS A 98 -19.35 -2.18 14.61
C LYS A 98 -18.87 -0.92 13.93
N PHE A 99 -17.78 -0.99 13.15
CA PHE A 99 -17.29 0.10 12.31
C PHE A 99 -18.36 0.52 11.29
N LEU A 100 -18.90 -0.44 10.54
CA LEU A 100 -19.99 -0.18 9.58
C LEU A 100 -21.24 0.41 10.25
N ARG A 101 -21.60 -0.07 11.45
CA ARG A 101 -22.71 0.47 12.26
C ARG A 101 -22.41 1.82 12.89
N SER A 102 -21.14 2.16 13.11
CA SER A 102 -20.73 3.46 13.62
C SER A 102 -20.59 4.51 12.52
N LEU A 103 -20.39 4.12 11.25
CA LEU A 103 -20.28 5.04 10.12
C LEU A 103 -21.46 6.04 10.00
N PRO A 104 -22.74 5.63 10.15
CA PRO A 104 -23.88 6.56 10.18
C PRO A 104 -23.84 7.58 11.31
N ASN A 105 -23.18 7.25 12.41
CA ASN A 105 -23.01 8.11 13.58
C ASN A 105 -21.62 8.75 13.63
N SER A 106 -20.80 8.55 12.60
CA SER A 106 -19.51 9.22 12.49
C SER A 106 -19.73 10.68 12.10
N ALA A 107 -18.81 11.56 12.49
CA ALA A 107 -18.85 12.97 12.12
C ALA A 107 -18.90 13.20 10.59
N ASN A 108 -18.63 12.18 9.78
CA ASN A 108 -18.44 12.26 8.34
C ASN A 108 -19.42 11.39 7.53
N TRP A 109 -20.55 10.95 8.11
CA TRP A 109 -21.55 10.13 7.39
C TRP A 109 -22.01 10.77 6.06
N SER A 110 -22.18 12.08 6.03
CA SER A 110 -22.55 12.85 4.83
C SER A 110 -21.50 12.74 3.73
N TRP A 111 -20.22 12.92 4.07
CA TRP A 111 -19.10 12.73 3.13
C TRP A 111 -19.07 11.30 2.61
N TRP A 112 -19.21 10.32 3.51
CA TRP A 112 -19.26 8.91 3.13
C TRP A 112 -20.40 8.63 2.17
N LYS A 113 -21.59 9.18 2.41
CA LYS A 113 -22.78 9.00 1.57
C LYS A 113 -22.65 9.65 0.18
N GLU A 114 -22.07 10.84 0.12
CA GLU A 114 -21.86 11.60 -1.13
C GLU A 114 -20.74 11.00 -1.98
N ASN A 115 -19.64 10.60 -1.34
CA ASN A 115 -18.48 10.07 -2.05
C ASN A 115 -18.61 8.57 -2.29
N PHE A 116 -19.50 7.87 -1.56
CA PHE A 116 -19.69 6.43 -1.67
C PHE A 116 -19.77 5.97 -3.11
N ASN A 117 -20.57 6.63 -3.95
CA ASN A 117 -20.77 6.18 -5.34
C ASN A 117 -19.55 6.42 -6.23
N HIS A 118 -18.67 7.37 -5.89
CA HIS A 118 -17.43 7.66 -6.62
C HIS A 118 -16.31 6.67 -6.28
N LEU A 119 -16.38 6.02 -5.11
CA LEU A 119 -15.43 5.00 -4.70
C LEU A 119 -15.71 3.63 -5.36
N TRP A 120 -16.76 3.51 -6.17
CA TRP A 120 -17.28 2.24 -6.69
C TRP A 120 -17.51 2.29 -8.21
N THR A 121 -17.13 1.20 -8.90
CA THR A 121 -17.51 0.97 -10.31
C THR A 121 -18.63 -0.08 -10.46
N HIS A 122 -19.09 -0.71 -9.38
CA HIS A 122 -20.16 -1.72 -9.42
C HIS A 122 -21.32 -1.37 -8.49
N ARG A 123 -22.55 -1.41 -9.02
CA ARG A 123 -23.83 -1.04 -8.39
C ARG A 123 -24.29 -1.95 -7.22
N VAL A 124 -23.41 -2.72 -6.60
CA VAL A 124 -23.77 -3.63 -5.51
C VAL A 124 -23.08 -3.15 -4.23
N ALA A 125 -23.66 -2.13 -3.61
CA ALA A 125 -23.28 -1.68 -2.29
C ALA A 125 -23.84 -2.66 -1.25
N ASP A 126 -23.14 -3.78 -1.00
CA ASP A 126 -23.39 -4.58 0.19
C ASP A 126 -22.31 -4.33 1.26
N GLY A 127 -22.65 -4.60 2.52
CA GLY A 127 -21.72 -4.39 3.63
C GLY A 127 -20.49 -5.31 3.61
N VAL A 128 -20.46 -6.33 2.77
CA VAL A 128 -19.36 -7.29 2.67
C VAL A 128 -18.21 -6.68 1.87
N THR A 129 -18.49 -6.03 0.75
CA THR A 129 -17.46 -5.38 -0.06
C THR A 129 -16.82 -4.18 0.67
N MET A 130 -17.60 -3.40 1.43
CA MET A 130 -17.03 -2.32 2.26
C MET A 130 -16.09 -2.84 3.35
N ALA A 131 -16.42 -3.96 4.00
CA ALA A 131 -15.54 -4.57 4.99
C ALA A 131 -14.18 -4.99 4.39
N GLY A 132 -14.17 -5.42 3.13
CA GLY A 132 -12.94 -5.72 2.39
C GLY A 132 -12.08 -4.48 2.13
N HIS A 133 -12.68 -3.34 1.81
CA HIS A 133 -11.95 -2.08 1.62
C HIS A 133 -11.33 -1.56 2.92
N VAL A 134 -12.10 -1.56 4.01
CA VAL A 134 -11.60 -1.18 5.34
C VAL A 134 -10.44 -2.06 5.79
N GLN A 135 -10.52 -3.37 5.47
CA GLN A 135 -9.43 -4.30 5.72
C GLN A 135 -8.18 -3.92 4.91
N SER A 136 -8.30 -3.72 3.59
CA SER A 136 -7.16 -3.29 2.76
C SER A 136 -6.53 -1.99 3.28
N TRP A 137 -7.32 -1.00 3.71
CA TRP A 137 -6.76 0.23 4.28
C TRP A 137 -6.08 0.01 5.62
N THR A 138 -6.65 -0.82 6.49
CA THR A 138 -6.01 -1.22 7.75
C THR A 138 -4.65 -1.86 7.45
N MET A 139 -4.58 -2.75 6.46
CA MET A 139 -3.33 -3.42 6.07
C MET A 139 -2.30 -2.43 5.50
N LYS A 140 -2.71 -1.47 4.67
CA LYS A 140 -1.85 -0.37 4.18
C LYS A 140 -1.26 0.43 5.35
N GLN A 141 -2.09 0.83 6.31
CA GLN A 141 -1.67 1.57 7.50
C GLN A 141 -0.71 0.76 8.39
N MET A 142 -1.01 -0.53 8.60
CA MET A 142 -0.13 -1.42 9.36
C MET A 142 1.24 -1.54 8.68
N CYS A 143 1.28 -1.62 7.35
CA CYS A 143 2.57 -1.63 6.66
C CYS A 143 3.38 -0.35 6.94
N LEU A 144 2.75 0.83 6.79
CA LEU A 144 3.40 2.10 7.07
C LEU A 144 3.99 2.15 8.49
N GLN A 145 3.24 1.67 9.49
CA GLN A 145 3.70 1.62 10.87
C GLN A 145 4.96 0.76 11.04
N GLU A 146 5.03 -0.38 10.36
CA GLU A 146 6.21 -1.25 10.40
C GLU A 146 7.40 -0.68 9.64
N VAL A 147 7.17 -0.01 8.51
CA VAL A 147 8.24 0.73 7.81
C VAL A 147 8.83 1.78 8.74
N VAL A 148 8.00 2.59 9.41
CA VAL A 148 8.44 3.59 10.39
C VAL A 148 9.22 2.96 11.55
N LYS A 149 8.77 1.81 12.07
CA LYS A 149 9.49 1.09 13.15
C LYS A 149 10.84 0.57 12.68
N LEU A 150 10.94 0.08 11.44
CA LEU A 150 12.19 -0.38 10.85
C LEU A 150 13.17 0.77 10.62
N GLU A 151 12.71 1.92 10.11
CA GLU A 151 13.53 3.12 9.93
C GLU A 151 14.14 3.62 11.24
N ARG A 152 13.41 3.50 12.36
CA ARG A 152 13.95 3.85 13.69
C ARG A 152 15.07 2.91 14.17
N ARG A 153 15.11 1.68 13.66
CA ARG A 153 16.07 0.64 14.08
C ARG A 153 17.26 0.52 13.13
N LEU A 154 17.11 0.95 11.88
CA LEU A 154 18.13 0.83 10.85
C LEU A 154 18.68 2.22 10.51
N PRO A 155 20.00 2.39 10.39
CA PRO A 155 20.62 3.68 10.05
C PRO A 155 20.35 4.16 8.61
N ALA A 156 19.47 3.49 7.86
CA ALA A 156 19.16 3.80 6.47
C ALA A 156 17.71 4.25 6.35
N LEU A 157 17.52 5.49 5.88
CA LEU A 157 16.21 6.03 5.52
C LEU A 157 15.71 5.30 4.26
N VAL A 158 14.40 5.05 4.20
CA VAL A 158 13.75 4.54 3.00
C VAL A 158 13.50 5.74 2.08
N ASP A 159 13.87 5.63 0.82
CA ASP A 159 13.63 6.68 -0.17
C ASP A 159 12.27 6.48 -0.86
N TRP A 160 11.90 5.22 -1.08
CA TRP A 160 10.69 4.82 -1.80
C TRP A 160 9.90 3.75 -1.07
N VAL A 161 8.58 3.87 -1.11
CA VAL A 161 7.66 2.86 -0.62
C VAL A 161 6.86 2.31 -1.80
N ILE A 162 6.86 1.00 -1.91
CA ILE A 162 6.05 0.24 -2.86
C ILE A 162 4.95 -0.42 -2.05
N TYR A 163 3.71 -0.26 -2.48
CA TYR A 163 2.59 -1.07 -2.02
C TYR A 163 2.12 -1.98 -3.16
N LEU A 164 1.86 -3.24 -2.84
CA LEU A 164 1.36 -4.21 -3.81
C LEU A 164 0.51 -5.28 -3.13
N ARG A 165 -0.40 -5.89 -3.89
CA ARG A 165 -1.04 -7.14 -3.49
C ARG A 165 -0.29 -8.35 -4.03
N SER A 166 -0.21 -9.39 -3.22
CA SER A 166 0.51 -10.63 -3.53
C SER A 166 -0.16 -11.44 -4.64
N ASP A 167 -1.40 -11.13 -5.03
CA ASP A 167 -2.12 -11.79 -6.12
C ASP A 167 -1.84 -11.19 -7.50
N LEU A 168 -1.03 -10.14 -7.60
CA LEU A 168 -0.58 -9.60 -8.88
C LEU A 168 0.50 -10.47 -9.51
N ASP A 169 0.36 -10.75 -10.81
CA ASP A 169 1.40 -11.38 -11.62
C ASP A 169 2.08 -10.35 -12.51
N PHE A 170 3.40 -10.23 -12.37
CA PHE A 170 4.22 -9.29 -13.14
C PHE A 170 4.71 -9.98 -14.41
N LEU A 171 4.19 -9.53 -15.55
CA LEU A 171 4.62 -10.02 -16.87
C LEU A 171 5.82 -9.26 -17.43
N ALA A 172 6.14 -8.10 -16.86
CA ALA A 172 7.24 -7.25 -17.28
C ALA A 172 7.91 -6.57 -16.07
N PRO A 173 9.18 -6.14 -16.20
CA PRO A 173 9.84 -5.34 -15.17
C PRO A 173 9.13 -4.01 -14.92
N HIS A 174 9.21 -3.51 -13.68
CA HIS A 174 8.75 -2.16 -13.37
C HIS A 174 9.65 -1.13 -14.08
N PRO A 175 9.08 -0.01 -14.58
CA PRO A 175 9.87 1.11 -15.08
C PRO A 175 10.91 1.58 -14.03
N PRO A 176 12.12 1.98 -14.43
CA PRO A 176 13.12 2.46 -13.47
C PRO A 176 12.60 3.64 -12.63
N LEU A 177 13.03 3.76 -11.36
CA LEU A 177 12.66 4.91 -10.52
C LEU A 177 13.33 6.22 -10.94
N THR A 178 14.42 6.18 -11.70
CA THR A 178 15.21 7.39 -12.03
C THR A 178 14.40 8.44 -12.82
N PRO A 179 13.70 8.10 -13.92
CA PRO A 179 12.79 9.05 -14.58
C PRO A 179 11.67 9.53 -13.64
N MET A 180 11.26 8.68 -12.70
CA MET A 180 10.19 9.03 -11.76
C MET A 180 10.65 10.08 -10.74
N ALA A 181 11.85 9.88 -10.18
CA ALA A 181 12.50 10.82 -9.27
C ALA A 181 12.76 12.18 -9.93
N ALA A 182 13.09 12.19 -11.23
CA ALA A 182 13.34 13.40 -12.00
C ALA A 182 12.11 14.32 -12.12
N MET A 183 10.91 13.79 -11.93
CA MET A 183 9.68 14.61 -11.94
C MET A 183 9.42 15.33 -10.61
N GLY A 184 10.28 15.12 -9.60
CA GLY A 184 10.20 15.79 -8.31
C GLY A 184 9.52 14.95 -7.22
N PRO A 185 9.71 15.34 -5.94
CA PRO A 185 9.11 14.67 -4.79
C PRO A 185 7.58 14.85 -4.78
N GLY A 186 6.90 14.18 -3.84
CA GLY A 186 5.45 14.37 -3.68
C GLY A 186 4.58 13.57 -4.65
N ARG A 187 5.13 12.55 -5.33
CA ARG A 187 4.40 11.80 -6.37
C ARG A 187 4.11 10.36 -5.99
N VAL A 188 2.93 9.89 -6.44
CA VAL A 188 2.48 8.49 -6.39
C VAL A 188 2.30 8.00 -7.82
N TRP A 189 2.67 6.74 -8.06
CA TRP A 189 2.62 6.08 -9.34
C TRP A 189 1.75 4.86 -9.24
N ILE A 190 0.68 4.86 -10.00
CA ILE A 190 -0.29 3.79 -10.07
C ILE A 190 -0.50 3.47 -11.55
N PRO A 191 -0.45 2.19 -11.96
CA PRO A 191 -0.80 1.78 -13.31
C PRO A 191 -2.20 2.29 -13.66
N ASP A 192 -2.36 2.65 -14.93
CA ASP A 192 -3.69 2.96 -15.45
C ASP A 192 -4.65 1.78 -15.17
N VAL A 193 -5.92 2.10 -14.92
CA VAL A 193 -6.98 1.15 -14.52
C VAL A 193 -6.78 0.52 -13.12
N MET A 194 -5.70 0.85 -12.41
CA MET A 194 -5.42 0.38 -11.05
C MET A 194 -5.51 1.48 -9.99
N ASP A 195 -5.80 2.72 -10.40
CA ASP A 195 -6.12 3.83 -9.51
C ASP A 195 -7.61 3.79 -9.16
N TRP A 196 -7.89 3.30 -7.97
CA TRP A 196 -9.21 3.25 -7.36
C TRP A 196 -9.33 4.37 -6.31
N GLY A 197 -8.73 5.53 -6.60
CA GLY A 197 -8.66 6.67 -5.70
C GLY A 197 -7.79 6.40 -4.48
N GLY A 198 -6.77 5.54 -4.57
CA GLY A 198 -5.97 5.06 -3.44
C GLY A 198 -6.64 3.97 -2.59
N LEU A 199 -7.94 3.72 -2.82
CA LEU A 199 -8.73 2.93 -1.89
C LEU A 199 -8.56 1.44 -2.10
N ASN A 200 -8.72 0.99 -3.34
CA ASN A 200 -8.58 -0.41 -3.73
C ASN A 200 -7.42 -0.63 -4.70
N ASP A 201 -6.52 0.35 -4.76
CA ASP A 201 -5.30 0.27 -5.54
C ASP A 201 -4.59 -1.01 -5.14
N ARG A 202 -4.22 -1.80 -6.14
CA ARG A 202 -3.53 -3.08 -5.95
C ARG A 202 -2.02 -2.94 -6.06
N TRP A 203 -1.58 -1.79 -6.52
CA TRP A 203 -0.19 -1.44 -6.75
C TRP A 203 -0.03 0.08 -6.64
N ALA A 204 1.01 0.52 -5.94
CA ALA A 204 1.45 1.90 -6.00
C ALA A 204 2.95 2.01 -5.67
N VAL A 205 3.64 2.94 -6.31
CA VAL A 205 5.00 3.34 -5.93
C VAL A 205 4.99 4.81 -5.56
N MET A 206 5.54 5.16 -4.41
CA MET A 206 5.55 6.53 -3.91
C MET A 206 6.87 6.88 -3.25
N SER A 207 7.23 8.15 -3.27
CA SER A 207 8.32 8.65 -2.45
C SER A 207 7.95 8.53 -0.97
N ARG A 208 8.96 8.32 -0.11
CA ARG A 208 8.73 8.03 1.31
C ARG A 208 7.97 9.13 2.06
N ASP A 209 8.17 10.39 1.68
CA ASP A 209 7.48 11.56 2.23
C ASP A 209 5.96 11.54 1.97
N VAL A 210 5.50 10.87 0.90
CA VAL A 210 4.08 10.75 0.54
C VAL A 210 3.42 9.53 1.16
N ALA A 211 4.20 8.51 1.52
CA ALA A 211 3.69 7.27 2.09
C ALA A 211 2.74 7.47 3.30
N PRO A 212 2.95 8.42 4.23
CA PRO A 212 2.02 8.69 5.32
C PRO A 212 0.62 9.12 4.86
N VAL A 213 0.54 9.93 3.79
CA VAL A 213 -0.72 10.41 3.24
C VAL A 213 -1.40 9.32 2.43
N TYR A 214 -0.66 8.52 1.67
CA TYR A 214 -1.23 7.48 0.82
C TYR A 214 -1.65 6.23 1.62
N LEU A 215 -0.76 5.69 2.46
CA LEU A 215 -1.01 4.45 3.22
C LEU A 215 -1.78 4.70 4.53
N GLY A 216 -1.77 5.94 5.05
CA GLY A 216 -2.36 6.29 6.34
C GLY A 216 -3.81 6.76 6.31
N ARG A 217 -4.46 6.78 5.13
CA ARG A 217 -5.79 7.36 4.93
C ARG A 217 -6.87 6.82 5.86
N ILE A 218 -6.80 5.56 6.27
CA ILE A 218 -7.80 4.99 7.19
C ILE A 218 -7.84 5.76 8.51
N ARG A 219 -6.69 6.16 9.04
CA ARG A 219 -6.65 6.91 10.29
C ARG A 219 -7.40 8.21 10.12
N ASP A 220 -7.13 8.93 9.04
CA ASP A 220 -7.77 10.23 8.79
C ASP A 220 -9.27 10.02 8.58
N LEU A 221 -9.69 9.01 7.82
CA LEU A 221 -11.11 8.67 7.64
C LEU A 221 -11.85 8.31 8.93
N ILE A 222 -11.16 7.70 9.90
CA ILE A 222 -11.72 7.30 11.21
C ILE A 222 -11.67 8.44 12.22
N GLU A 223 -10.58 9.21 12.26
CA GLU A 223 -10.24 10.15 13.33
C GLU A 223 -10.65 11.60 13.04
N ILE A 224 -11.08 11.97 11.81
CA ILE A 224 -11.45 13.37 11.50
C ILE A 224 -12.56 13.87 12.44
N ARG A 225 -12.13 14.67 13.42
CA ARG A 225 -12.86 15.80 13.97
C ARG A 225 -12.52 17.00 13.07
N GLN A 226 -13.48 17.45 12.28
CA GLN A 226 -13.48 18.74 11.57
C GLN A 226 -12.21 19.04 10.74
N TYR A 227 -12.19 18.68 9.45
CA TYR A 227 -11.36 19.40 8.47
C TYR A 227 -12.10 19.55 7.14
N GLU A 228 -12.29 20.82 6.75
CA GLU A 228 -12.43 21.26 5.37
C GLU A 228 -11.22 20.77 4.56
N TYR A 229 -11.46 20.24 3.37
CA TYR A 229 -10.45 19.79 2.41
C TYR A 229 -9.50 18.68 2.89
N MET A 230 -9.86 17.43 2.57
CA MET A 230 -8.82 16.51 2.10
C MET A 230 -8.30 17.11 0.80
N PRO A 231 -7.03 17.58 0.71
CA PRO A 231 -6.47 17.91 -0.58
C PRO A 231 -6.49 16.60 -1.34
N SER A 232 -7.31 16.57 -2.37
CA SER A 232 -7.28 15.54 -3.37
C SER A 232 -5.84 15.43 -3.84
N VAL A 233 -5.15 14.38 -3.39
CA VAL A 233 -3.97 13.87 -4.06
C VAL A 233 -4.50 13.26 -5.36
N PHE A 234 -5.02 14.13 -6.25
CA PHE A 234 -5.33 13.78 -7.62
C PHE A 234 -3.98 13.54 -8.27
N CYS A 235 -3.71 12.26 -8.55
CA CYS A 235 -2.65 11.88 -9.45
C CYS A 235 -2.80 12.72 -10.72
N VAL A 236 -1.73 13.39 -11.13
CA VAL A 236 -1.67 14.01 -12.46
C VAL A 236 -1.86 12.86 -13.45
N PRO A 237 -2.95 12.82 -14.23
CA PRO A 237 -3.13 11.79 -15.24
C PRO A 237 -1.95 11.93 -16.20
N MET A 238 -1.08 10.93 -16.27
CA MET A 238 -0.12 10.86 -17.35
C MET A 238 -0.85 10.37 -18.57
N GLU A 239 -1.04 11.29 -19.48
CA GLU A 239 -1.48 10.97 -20.79
C GLU A 239 -0.40 11.56 -21.76
N GLY A 240 0.42 10.68 -22.27
CA GLY A 240 1.19 10.85 -23.53
C GLY A 240 0.86 9.66 -24.43
N PHE A 241 0.36 8.59 -23.81
CA PHE A 241 -1.06 8.19 -23.84
C PHE A 241 -2.12 9.36 -23.64
N LYS A 242 -1.96 10.55 -24.27
CA LYS A 242 -2.82 11.79 -24.46
C LYS A 242 -3.32 12.80 -23.37
N MET A 243 -2.41 13.52 -22.68
CA MET A 243 -2.62 14.48 -21.57
C MET A 243 -3.18 15.74 -22.15
N THR A 244 -4.33 16.11 -21.61
CA THR A 244 -4.76 17.50 -21.43
C THR A 244 -5.82 17.44 -20.31
N VAL A 245 -5.88 18.32 -19.31
CA VAL A 245 -5.95 19.79 -19.29
C VAL A 245 -5.51 20.22 -17.87
N SER A 246 -4.45 21.02 -17.67
CA SER A 246 -4.34 22.49 -17.75
C SER A 246 -5.18 23.27 -16.71
N ILE A 247 -4.43 23.89 -15.79
CA ILE A 247 -4.73 25.01 -14.87
C ILE A 247 -5.79 24.74 -13.79
#